data_AF-A0A3B0C377-F1
#
_entry.id   AF-A0A3B0C377-F1
#
_cell.length_a   1.000
_cell.length_b   1.000
_cell.length_c   1.000
_cell.angle_alpha   90.00
_cell.angle_beta   90.00
_cell.angle_gamma   90.00
#
_symmetry.space_group_name_H-M   'P 1'
#
loop_
_entity.id
_entity.type
_entity.pdbx_description
1 polymer ?
#
loop_
_entity_poly.entity_id
_entity_poly.type
_entity_poly.pdbx_seq_one_letter_code
_entity_poly.pdbx_strand_id
1 'polypeptide(L)'
;MAMGGLVEISVDREKNCSVVAQNEVFRVRIERGGRAWMTWSDAYLNAGFSKDGPELFKGLHGKWLELSQDGKIRKSMVDTCALPPVHEIADKMAAPGKGAYRDAEVTEEGERLTPLRQGDRGNSVTVFAKADGKPYVRKIVVDMPTVAPEPIEFLIPAYGEPVTVTPPRASETVRSTHLEALAEKNLATGLSRT
;
A
#
# COMPACT_ATOMS: atom_id res chain seq x y z
N MET A 1 3.53 20.90 -8.09
CA MET A 1 4.01 19.97 -7.04
C MET A 1 3.59 18.60 -7.47
N ALA A 2 4.54 17.79 -7.92
CA ALA A 2 4.26 16.41 -8.29
C ALA A 2 3.94 15.64 -7.01
N MET A 3 2.77 15.00 -6.99
CA MET A 3 2.33 14.18 -5.86
C MET A 3 2.90 12.78 -6.06
N GLY A 4 4.19 12.61 -5.78
CA GLY A 4 4.78 11.28 -5.60
C GLY A 4 3.92 10.52 -4.59
N GLY A 5 3.39 9.37 -5.01
CA GLY A 5 2.37 8.63 -4.27
C GLY A 5 2.96 7.97 -3.03
N LEU A 6 2.99 8.69 -1.91
CA LEU A 6 3.37 8.12 -0.63
C LEU A 6 2.28 7.18 -0.12
N VAL A 7 2.67 5.96 0.21
CA VAL A 7 1.82 4.94 0.82
C VAL A 7 2.43 4.50 2.14
N GLU A 8 1.76 4.75 3.25
CA GLU A 8 2.14 4.22 4.55
C GLU A 8 1.44 2.88 4.79
N ILE A 9 2.23 1.86 5.12
CA ILE A 9 1.75 0.52 5.45
C ILE A 9 2.21 0.20 6.88
N SER A 10 1.24 -0.07 7.74
CA SER A 10 1.48 -0.64 9.06
C SER A 10 1.00 -2.09 9.05
N VAL A 11 1.87 -3.03 9.39
CA VAL A 11 1.55 -4.46 9.46
C VAL A 11 2.13 -5.07 10.74
N ASP A 12 1.30 -5.80 11.47
CA ASP A 12 1.71 -6.52 12.69
C ASP A 12 1.93 -8.02 12.45
N ARG A 13 2.40 -8.70 13.50
CA ARG A 13 2.65 -10.15 13.48
C ARG A 13 1.38 -10.99 13.42
N GLU A 14 0.24 -10.42 13.79
CA GLU A 14 -1.06 -11.07 13.73
C GLU A 14 -1.75 -10.89 12.37
N LYS A 15 -1.05 -10.27 11.40
CA LYS A 15 -1.54 -9.95 10.06
C LYS A 15 -2.66 -8.90 10.05
N ASN A 16 -2.76 -8.09 11.09
CA ASN A 16 -3.51 -6.85 11.00
C ASN A 16 -2.71 -5.88 10.14
N CYS A 17 -3.40 -5.15 9.27
CA CYS A 17 -2.78 -4.21 8.37
C CYS A 17 -3.61 -2.93 8.25
N SER A 18 -2.92 -1.80 8.19
CA SER A 18 -3.50 -0.51 7.85
C SER A 18 -2.67 0.11 6.74
N VAL A 19 -3.35 0.56 5.69
CA VAL A 19 -2.74 1.29 4.57
C VAL A 19 -3.33 2.68 4.54
N VAL A 20 -2.47 3.69 4.44
CA VAL A 20 -2.85 5.09 4.28
C VAL A 20 -2.09 5.61 3.08
N ALA A 21 -2.78 6.14 2.08
CA ALA A 21 -2.13 6.67 0.88
C ALA A 21 -2.54 8.12 0.64
N GLN A 22 -1.64 8.87 0.00
CA GLN A 22 -1.90 10.22 -0.50
C GLN A 22 -2.41 11.17 0.61
N ASN A 23 -1.72 11.25 1.74
CA ASN A 23 -2.10 12.11 2.87
C ASN A 23 -3.54 11.86 3.37
N GLU A 24 -3.84 10.60 3.69
CA GLU A 24 -5.16 10.14 4.16
C GLU A 24 -6.33 10.24 3.16
N VAL A 25 -6.06 10.56 1.89
CA VAL A 25 -7.08 10.52 0.84
C VAL A 25 -7.66 9.11 0.68
N PHE A 26 -6.85 8.08 0.85
CA PHE A 26 -7.28 6.69 0.75
C PHE A 26 -6.80 5.90 1.97
N ARG A 27 -7.69 5.10 2.55
CA ARG A 27 -7.37 4.26 3.71
C ARG A 27 -7.94 2.86 3.53
N VAL A 28 -7.15 1.87 3.92
CA VAL A 28 -7.55 0.46 3.98
C VAL A 28 -7.24 -0.08 5.37
N ARG A 29 -8.16 -0.89 5.89
CA ARG A 29 -7.99 -1.64 7.12
C ARG A 29 -8.22 -3.10 6.83
N ILE A 30 -7.34 -3.96 7.30
CA ILE A 30 -7.45 -5.41 7.19
C ILE A 30 -7.25 -6.00 8.57
N GLU A 31 -8.26 -6.67 9.09
CA GLU A 31 -8.14 -7.38 10.37
C GLU A 31 -7.71 -8.82 10.16
N ARG A 32 -7.21 -9.43 11.24
CA ARG A 32 -6.99 -10.87 11.34
C ARG A 32 -8.24 -11.64 10.89
N GLY A 33 -8.03 -12.57 9.95
CA GLY A 33 -9.12 -13.31 9.29
C GLY A 33 -9.49 -12.76 7.91
N GLY A 34 -8.88 -11.65 7.49
CA GLY A 34 -8.94 -11.16 6.11
C GLY A 34 -10.20 -10.38 5.76
N ARG A 35 -10.95 -9.89 6.76
CA ARG A 35 -11.96 -8.86 6.54
C ARG A 35 -11.26 -7.54 6.29
N ALA A 36 -11.71 -6.86 5.25
CA ALA A 36 -11.06 -5.66 4.75
C ALA A 36 -12.11 -4.58 4.50
N TRP A 37 -11.72 -3.36 4.85
CA TRP A 37 -12.52 -2.16 4.59
C TRP A 37 -11.67 -1.13 3.90
N MET A 38 -12.30 -0.36 3.03
CA MET A 38 -11.66 0.79 2.41
C MET A 38 -12.55 2.02 2.44
N THR A 39 -11.92 3.18 2.45
CA THR A 39 -12.58 4.48 2.37
C THR A 39 -11.70 5.45 1.61
N TRP A 40 -12.34 6.45 1.05
CA TRP A 40 -11.69 7.64 0.51
C TRP A 40 -12.09 8.85 1.35
N SER A 41 -11.36 9.95 1.20
CA SER A 41 -11.79 11.24 1.72
C SER A 41 -12.98 11.77 0.91
N ASP A 42 -13.90 12.45 1.59
CA ASP A 42 -15.06 13.06 0.95
C ASP A 42 -14.65 14.10 -0.09
N ALA A 43 -13.56 14.82 0.16
CA ALA A 43 -12.97 15.76 -0.79
C ALA A 43 -12.54 15.07 -2.09
N TYR A 44 -11.89 13.91 -2.02
CA TYR A 44 -11.48 13.15 -3.20
C TYR A 44 -12.69 12.63 -3.99
N LEU A 45 -13.67 12.06 -3.30
CA LEU A 45 -14.89 11.55 -3.91
C LEU A 45 -15.72 12.67 -4.56
N ASN A 46 -15.82 13.84 -3.91
CA ASN A 46 -16.58 15.00 -4.39
C ASN A 46 -15.91 15.73 -5.56
N ALA A 47 -14.57 15.77 -5.59
CA ALA A 47 -13.83 16.49 -6.61
C ALA A 47 -13.93 15.87 -8.02
N GLY A 48 -14.61 14.72 -8.17
CA GLY A 48 -14.90 14.14 -9.49
C GLY A 48 -13.64 13.66 -10.22
N PHE A 49 -12.56 13.34 -9.49
CA PHE A 49 -11.29 12.87 -10.06
C PHE A 49 -11.43 11.59 -10.89
N SER A 50 -12.56 10.89 -10.77
CA SER A 50 -12.98 9.82 -11.67
C SER A 50 -14.42 10.00 -12.12
N LYS A 51 -14.76 9.39 -13.25
CA LYS A 51 -16.13 9.31 -13.77
C LYS A 51 -17.13 8.73 -12.76
N ASP A 52 -16.65 7.82 -11.92
CA ASP A 52 -17.46 7.11 -10.92
C ASP A 52 -17.48 7.81 -9.56
N GLY A 53 -16.71 8.91 -9.40
CA GLY A 53 -16.55 9.66 -8.16
C GLY A 53 -17.87 10.13 -7.54
N PRO A 54 -18.80 10.76 -8.29
CA PRO A 54 -20.09 11.20 -7.75
C PRO A 54 -20.96 10.05 -7.20
N GLU A 55 -20.91 8.89 -7.85
CA GLU A 55 -21.68 7.73 -7.41
C GLU A 55 -21.05 7.07 -6.17
N LEU A 56 -19.72 6.95 -6.17
CA LEU A 56 -18.97 6.53 -4.99
C LEU A 56 -19.21 7.49 -3.82
N PHE A 57 -19.20 8.81 -4.03
CA PHE A 57 -19.52 9.82 -3.02
C PHE A 57 -20.90 9.59 -2.42
N LYS A 58 -21.93 9.43 -3.26
CA LYS A 58 -23.31 9.19 -2.80
C LYS A 58 -23.42 7.93 -1.93
N GLY A 59 -22.66 6.89 -2.25
CA GLY A 59 -22.68 5.61 -1.51
C GLY A 59 -21.79 5.59 -0.27
N LEU A 60 -20.65 6.28 -0.30
CA LEU A 60 -19.54 6.10 0.65
C LEU A 60 -19.13 7.36 1.40
N HIS A 61 -19.79 8.51 1.19
CA HIS A 61 -19.48 9.73 1.95
C HIS A 61 -19.48 9.47 3.46
N GLY A 62 -18.33 9.66 4.11
CA GLY A 62 -18.10 9.37 5.52
C GLY A 62 -18.23 7.90 5.93
N LYS A 63 -18.18 6.95 4.99
CA LYS A 63 -18.41 5.52 5.23
C LYS A 63 -17.31 4.65 4.65
N TRP A 64 -17.17 3.47 5.24
CA TRP A 64 -16.29 2.42 4.79
C TRP A 64 -17.04 1.43 3.90
N LEU A 65 -16.42 1.04 2.79
CA LEU A 65 -16.83 -0.12 2.00
C LEU A 65 -16.18 -1.37 2.59
N GLU A 66 -16.97 -2.33 3.07
CA GLU A 66 -16.46 -3.67 3.40
C GLU A 66 -16.33 -4.47 2.10
N LEU A 67 -15.13 -4.98 1.85
CA LEU A 67 -14.79 -5.70 0.63
C LEU A 67 -15.23 -7.16 0.70
N SER A 68 -15.70 -7.68 -0.43
CA SER A 68 -16.06 -9.09 -0.56
C SER A 68 -14.88 -10.00 -0.27
N GLN A 69 -15.13 -11.13 0.42
CA GLN A 69 -14.13 -12.17 0.69
C GLN A 69 -13.59 -12.83 -0.59
N ASP A 70 -14.30 -12.75 -1.70
CA ASP A 70 -13.83 -13.27 -2.99
C ASP A 70 -13.43 -12.15 -3.96
N GLY A 71 -13.60 -10.89 -3.53
CA GLY A 71 -13.34 -9.68 -4.31
C GLY A 71 -11.87 -9.53 -4.68
N LYS A 72 -11.63 -9.08 -5.92
CA LYS A 72 -10.27 -8.88 -6.45
C LYS A 72 -9.53 -7.78 -5.68
N ILE A 73 -10.21 -6.66 -5.41
CA ILE A 73 -9.63 -5.56 -4.62
C ILE A 73 -9.14 -6.06 -3.27
N ARG A 74 -9.96 -6.84 -2.55
CA ARG A 74 -9.55 -7.40 -1.25
C ARG A 74 -8.27 -8.22 -1.40
N LYS A 75 -8.21 -9.14 -2.36
CA LYS A 75 -7.03 -9.97 -2.60
C LYS A 75 -5.80 -9.09 -2.82
N SER A 76 -5.87 -8.10 -3.70
CA SER A 76 -4.78 -7.16 -3.95
C SER A 76 -4.36 -6.36 -2.70
N MET A 77 -5.29 -5.96 -1.84
CA MET A 77 -4.96 -5.25 -0.59
C MET A 77 -4.32 -6.17 0.44
N VAL A 78 -4.82 -7.40 0.59
CA VAL A 78 -4.20 -8.43 1.43
C VAL A 78 -2.79 -8.76 0.94
N ASP A 79 -2.61 -8.90 -0.37
CA ASP A 79 -1.31 -9.15 -1.00
C ASP A 79 -0.36 -7.98 -0.75
N THR A 80 -0.81 -6.73 -0.90
CA THR A 80 0.00 -5.55 -0.54
C THR A 80 0.49 -5.61 0.90
N CYS A 81 -0.38 -5.98 1.84
CA CYS A 81 -0.05 -6.11 3.26
C CYS A 81 0.89 -7.28 3.57
N ALA A 82 1.01 -8.27 2.69
CA ALA A 82 1.98 -9.34 2.83
C ALA A 82 3.41 -8.91 2.44
N LEU A 83 3.59 -7.68 1.94
CA LEU A 83 4.86 -7.13 1.47
C LEU A 83 5.67 -8.09 0.55
N PRO A 84 5.09 -8.65 -0.54
CA PRO A 84 5.77 -9.59 -1.44
C PRO A 84 7.16 -9.15 -1.91
N PRO A 85 7.39 -7.86 -2.24
CA PRO A 85 8.72 -7.43 -2.69
C PRO A 85 9.83 -7.67 -1.65
N VAL A 86 9.51 -7.64 -0.35
CA VAL A 86 10.46 -7.95 0.72
C VAL A 86 10.84 -9.42 0.69
N HIS A 87 9.85 -10.31 0.53
CA HIS A 87 10.05 -11.75 0.44
C HIS A 87 10.85 -12.12 -0.81
N GLU A 88 10.50 -11.55 -1.98
CA GLU A 88 11.21 -11.81 -3.23
C GLU A 88 12.68 -11.39 -3.17
N ILE A 89 12.97 -10.20 -2.62
CA ILE A 89 14.35 -9.72 -2.47
C ILE A 89 15.11 -10.61 -1.48
N ALA A 90 14.50 -10.99 -0.36
CA ALA A 90 15.12 -11.89 0.62
C ALA A 90 15.48 -13.25 0.01
N ASP A 91 14.55 -13.86 -0.74
CA ASP A 91 14.74 -15.14 -1.40
C ASP A 91 15.88 -15.06 -2.44
N LYS A 92 15.93 -13.99 -3.23
CA LYS A 92 16.98 -13.77 -4.23
C LYS A 92 18.35 -13.52 -3.61
N MET A 93 18.41 -12.78 -2.51
CA MET A 93 19.66 -12.56 -1.77
C MET A 93 20.21 -13.85 -1.13
N ALA A 94 19.34 -14.83 -0.81
CA ALA A 94 19.74 -16.12 -0.26
C ALA A 94 20.25 -17.12 -1.31
N ALA A 95 19.97 -16.91 -2.59
CA ALA A 95 20.36 -17.81 -3.68
C ALA A 95 21.61 -17.30 -4.42
N PRO A 96 22.67 -18.12 -4.64
CA PRO A 96 23.83 -17.70 -5.41
C PRO A 96 23.46 -17.35 -6.86
N GLY A 97 23.80 -16.13 -7.28
CA GLY A 97 23.85 -15.71 -8.69
C GLY A 97 22.67 -14.93 -9.27
N LYS A 98 21.77 -14.28 -8.50
CA LYS A 98 20.57 -13.68 -9.10
C LYS A 98 20.12 -12.32 -8.55
N GLY A 99 20.28 -11.28 -9.39
CA GLY A 99 19.28 -10.23 -9.64
C GLY A 99 18.87 -9.29 -8.51
N ALA A 100 19.39 -9.49 -7.29
CA ALA A 100 19.28 -8.61 -6.16
C ALA A 100 20.68 -8.23 -5.66
N TYR A 101 20.84 -6.98 -5.23
CA TYR A 101 22.12 -6.39 -4.85
C TYR A 101 21.94 -5.60 -3.56
N ARG A 102 22.98 -5.63 -2.72
CA ARG A 102 23.09 -4.72 -1.58
C ARG A 102 23.87 -3.49 -2.04
N ASP A 103 23.23 -2.33 -1.99
CA ASP A 103 23.89 -1.06 -2.28
C ASP A 103 24.56 -0.51 -0.99
N ALA A 104 25.36 0.56 -1.14
CA ALA A 104 25.99 1.21 0.00
C ALA A 104 24.95 1.76 0.98
N GLU A 105 25.28 1.73 2.27
CA GLU A 105 24.39 2.27 3.30
C GLU A 105 24.14 3.76 3.10
N VAL A 106 22.92 4.18 3.42
CA VAL A 106 22.48 5.56 3.38
C VAL A 106 21.95 5.97 4.75
N THR A 107 21.91 7.27 5.02
CA THR A 107 21.24 7.81 6.21
C THR A 107 20.05 8.64 5.76
N GLU A 108 18.86 8.27 6.23
CA GLU A 108 17.62 9.01 6.00
C GLU A 108 16.99 9.33 7.34
N GLU A 109 16.62 10.59 7.58
CA GLU A 109 16.00 11.05 8.84
C GLU A 109 16.78 10.65 10.12
N GLY A 110 18.11 10.53 10.01
CA GLY A 110 18.98 10.11 11.11
C GLY A 110 19.03 8.60 11.35
N GLU A 111 18.36 7.79 10.53
CA GLU A 111 18.41 6.33 10.57
C GLU A 111 19.33 5.78 9.48
N ARG A 112 20.24 4.88 9.85
CA ARG A 112 21.09 4.16 8.88
C ARG A 112 20.32 3.03 8.23
N LEU A 113 20.25 3.04 6.91
CA LEU A 113 19.52 2.10 6.09
C LEU A 113 20.46 1.40 5.10
N THR A 114 20.24 0.11 4.90
CA THR A 114 20.87 -0.70 3.85
C THR A 114 19.87 -0.89 2.71
N PRO A 115 20.09 -0.29 1.53
CA PRO A 115 19.25 -0.54 0.37
C PRO A 115 19.52 -1.92 -0.23
N LEU A 116 18.46 -2.70 -0.43
CA LEU A 116 18.45 -4.01 -1.07
C LEU A 116 17.64 -3.89 -2.35
N ARG A 117 18.29 -3.93 -3.49
CA ARG A 117 17.69 -3.60 -4.79
C ARG A 117 17.59 -4.81 -5.68
N GLN A 118 16.45 -4.99 -6.32
CA GLN A 118 16.21 -5.97 -7.37
C GLN A 118 15.86 -5.25 -8.68
N GLY A 119 16.43 -5.74 -9.79
CA GLY A 119 16.22 -5.16 -11.13
C GLY A 119 17.31 -4.20 -11.58
N ASP A 120 17.01 -3.43 -12.63
CA ASP A 120 17.93 -2.48 -13.29
C ASP A 120 17.40 -1.04 -13.23
N ARG A 121 18.19 -0.08 -13.73
CA ARG A 121 17.84 1.34 -13.67
C ARG A 121 16.60 1.58 -14.53
N GLY A 122 15.52 2.04 -13.91
CA GLY A 122 14.24 2.30 -14.56
C GLY A 122 13.27 1.12 -14.57
N ASN A 123 13.57 -0.02 -13.95
CA ASN A 123 12.59 -1.03 -13.56
C ASN A 123 13.14 -1.77 -12.33
N SER A 124 12.97 -1.16 -11.16
CA SER A 124 13.55 -1.67 -9.92
C SER A 124 12.63 -1.60 -8.74
N VAL A 125 12.89 -2.51 -7.80
CA VAL A 125 12.35 -2.46 -6.45
C VAL A 125 13.53 -2.34 -5.50
N THR A 126 13.49 -1.36 -4.61
CA THR A 126 14.49 -1.18 -3.55
C THR A 126 13.84 -1.25 -2.19
N VAL A 127 14.26 -2.21 -1.37
CA VAL A 127 13.86 -2.36 0.03
C VAL A 127 14.93 -1.74 0.91
N PHE A 128 14.56 -0.75 1.70
CA PHE A 128 15.45 -0.12 2.68
C PHE A 128 15.23 -0.78 4.04
N ALA A 129 16.22 -1.53 4.49
CA ALA A 129 16.21 -2.17 5.80
C ALA A 129 17.10 -1.39 6.77
N LYS A 130 16.72 -1.33 8.05
CA LYS A 130 17.59 -0.74 9.07
C LYS A 130 18.93 -1.49 9.17
N ALA A 131 20.03 -0.76 9.13
CA ALA A 131 21.38 -1.33 9.19
C ALA A 131 21.78 -1.80 10.60
N ASP A 132 21.28 -1.10 11.64
CA ASP A 132 21.66 -1.33 13.03
C ASP A 132 20.55 -2.08 13.81
N GLY A 133 20.95 -3.04 14.65
CA GLY A 133 20.03 -3.80 15.50
C GLY A 133 19.34 -4.98 14.77
N LYS A 134 18.10 -5.31 15.17
CA LYS A 134 17.31 -6.32 14.46
C LYS A 134 16.87 -5.73 13.11
N PRO A 135 17.21 -6.32 11.97
CA PRO A 135 16.83 -5.77 10.67
C PRO A 135 15.31 -5.81 10.52
N TYR A 136 14.73 -4.66 10.15
CA TYR A 136 13.35 -4.56 9.72
C TYR A 136 13.25 -3.57 8.56
N VAL A 137 12.22 -3.75 7.75
CA VAL A 137 11.98 -2.92 6.56
C VAL A 137 11.40 -1.57 7.00
N ARG A 138 11.96 -0.49 6.47
CA ARG A 138 11.49 0.89 6.68
C ARG A 138 10.76 1.45 5.49
N LYS A 139 11.24 1.12 4.29
CA LYS A 139 10.73 1.69 3.05
C LYS A 139 10.88 0.70 1.91
N ILE A 140 9.95 0.72 0.97
CA ILE A 140 10.05 0.06 -0.33
C ILE A 140 9.86 1.15 -1.38
N VAL A 141 10.78 1.24 -2.33
CA VAL A 141 10.68 2.13 -3.48
C VAL A 141 10.49 1.27 -4.71
N VAL A 142 9.43 1.54 -5.47
CA VAL A 142 9.12 0.87 -6.72
C VAL A 142 9.27 1.88 -7.84
N ASP A 143 10.31 1.69 -8.66
CA ASP A 143 10.60 2.53 -9.82
C ASP A 143 10.25 1.73 -11.08
N MET A 144 9.09 2.03 -11.65
CA MET A 144 8.59 1.44 -12.90
C MET A 144 7.94 2.53 -13.76
N PRO A 145 8.72 3.29 -14.54
CA PRO A 145 8.27 4.40 -15.39
C PRO A 145 7.20 4.03 -16.42
N THR A 146 7.09 2.75 -16.75
CA THR A 146 6.03 2.23 -17.63
C THR A 146 4.67 2.11 -16.93
N VAL A 147 4.65 2.11 -15.60
CA VAL A 147 3.46 2.01 -14.73
C VAL A 147 3.13 3.36 -14.11
N ALA A 148 4.13 4.08 -13.58
CA ALA A 148 4.00 5.42 -13.02
C ALA A 148 5.26 6.24 -13.33
N PRO A 149 5.14 7.52 -13.73
CA PRO A 149 6.28 8.33 -14.16
C PRO A 149 7.23 8.71 -13.02
N GLU A 150 6.76 8.66 -11.78
CA GLU A 150 7.57 8.84 -10.57
C GLU A 150 7.60 7.55 -9.75
N PRO A 151 8.70 7.27 -9.03
CA PRO A 151 8.77 6.14 -8.12
C PRO A 151 7.66 6.19 -7.06
N ILE A 152 7.10 5.02 -6.76
CA ILE A 152 6.11 4.86 -5.70
C ILE A 152 6.85 4.47 -4.42
N GLU A 153 6.65 5.22 -3.36
CA GLU A 153 7.26 4.97 -2.06
C GLU A 153 6.25 4.38 -1.08
N PHE A 154 6.58 3.21 -0.54
CA PHE A 154 5.86 2.58 0.54
C PHE A 154 6.65 2.71 1.84
N LEU A 155 6.16 3.50 2.79
CA LEU A 155 6.75 3.63 4.12
C LEU A 155 6.19 2.58 5.07
N ILE A 156 7.06 2.01 5.90
CA ILE A 156 6.74 1.00 6.90
C ILE A 156 7.30 1.47 8.25
N PRO A 157 6.63 2.44 8.90
CA PRO A 157 7.17 3.17 10.05
C PRO A 157 7.26 2.33 11.34
N ALA A 158 6.56 1.19 11.41
CA ALA A 158 6.50 0.37 12.62
C ALA A 158 6.33 -1.12 12.29
N TYR A 159 7.25 -1.70 11.49
CA TYR A 159 7.14 -3.09 11.08
C TYR A 159 7.09 -4.07 12.26
N GLY A 160 6.01 -4.85 12.35
CA GLY A 160 5.86 -5.90 13.36
C GLY A 160 5.50 -5.41 14.76
N GLU A 161 5.30 -4.10 14.93
CA GLU A 161 4.63 -3.53 16.10
C GLU A 161 3.11 -3.81 16.02
N PRO A 162 2.39 -3.87 17.16
CA PRO A 162 0.95 -4.10 17.15
C PRO A 162 0.21 -3.04 16.32
N VAL A 163 -0.67 -3.47 15.41
CA VAL A 163 -1.49 -2.57 14.60
C VAL A 163 -2.92 -2.66 15.10
N THR A 164 -3.40 -1.57 15.70
CA THR A 164 -4.79 -1.47 16.15
C THR A 164 -5.71 -1.30 14.95
N VAL A 165 -6.29 -2.41 14.47
CA VAL A 165 -7.37 -2.38 13.49
C VAL A 165 -8.69 -2.49 14.23
N THR A 166 -9.44 -1.38 14.27
CA THR A 166 -10.82 -1.37 14.76
C THR A 166 -11.76 -1.43 13.56
N PRO A 167 -12.58 -2.49 13.44
CA PRO A 167 -13.64 -2.56 12.44
C PRO A 167 -14.54 -1.33 12.53
N PRO A 168 -14.90 -0.70 11.40
CA PRO A 168 -15.90 0.35 11.40
C PRO A 168 -17.23 -0.17 11.95
N ARG A 169 -18.02 0.72 12.55
CA ARG A 169 -19.35 0.32 13.06
C ARG A 169 -20.24 -0.11 11.90
N ALA A 170 -21.25 -0.93 12.19
CA ALA A 170 -22.21 -1.35 11.17
C ALA A 170 -22.90 -0.16 10.47
N SER A 171 -23.18 0.92 11.21
CA SER A 171 -23.75 2.17 10.67
C SER A 171 -22.81 2.95 9.75
N GLU A 172 -21.50 2.72 9.88
CA GLU A 172 -20.42 3.36 9.12
C GLU A 172 -19.93 2.46 7.99
N THR A 173 -20.50 1.26 7.86
CA THR A 173 -20.08 0.24 6.89
C THR A 173 -21.13 0.06 5.81
N VAL A 174 -20.69 0.00 4.56
CA VAL A 174 -21.50 -0.34 3.40
C VAL A 174 -21.00 -1.66 2.82
N ARG A 175 -21.92 -2.55 2.48
CA ARG A 175 -21.67 -3.76 1.70
C ARG A 175 -22.43 -3.65 0.40
N SER A 176 -21.72 -3.49 -0.70
CA SER A 176 -22.35 -3.33 -2.02
C SER A 176 -21.39 -3.77 -3.10
N THR A 177 -21.77 -4.84 -3.81
CA THR A 177 -21.01 -5.35 -4.96
C THR A 177 -20.91 -4.33 -6.08
N HIS A 178 -21.93 -3.48 -6.23
CA HIS A 178 -21.93 -2.39 -7.20
C HIS A 178 -20.88 -1.33 -6.84
N LEU A 179 -20.86 -0.86 -5.59
CA LEU A 179 -19.86 0.13 -5.15
C LEU A 179 -18.45 -0.46 -5.16
N GLU A 180 -18.29 -1.76 -4.86
CA GLU A 180 -17.01 -2.45 -4.98
C GLU A 180 -16.53 -2.50 -6.44
N ALA A 181 -17.41 -2.79 -7.40
CA ALA A 181 -17.05 -2.77 -8.82
C ALA A 181 -16.66 -1.37 -9.32
N LEU A 182 -17.30 -0.31 -8.81
CA LEU A 182 -16.91 1.07 -9.11
C LEU A 182 -15.56 1.43 -8.47
N ALA A 183 -15.33 1.02 -7.22
CA ALA A 183 -14.06 1.19 -6.53
C ALA A 183 -12.90 0.53 -7.30
N GLU A 184 -13.10 -0.68 -7.83
CA GLU A 184 -12.08 -1.41 -8.61
C GLU A 184 -11.64 -0.59 -9.83
N LYS A 185 -12.62 -0.06 -10.57
CA LYS A 185 -12.37 0.79 -11.74
C LYS A 185 -11.70 2.11 -11.37
N ASN A 186 -12.13 2.73 -10.28
CA ASN A 186 -11.55 3.97 -9.78
C ASN A 186 -10.06 3.80 -9.44
N LEU A 187 -9.71 2.74 -8.71
CA LEU A 187 -8.31 2.43 -8.35
C LEU A 187 -7.44 2.19 -9.59
N ALA A 188 -7.93 1.41 -10.56
CA ALA A 188 -7.22 1.16 -11.80
C ALA A 188 -6.98 2.45 -12.61
N THR A 189 -7.96 3.36 -12.61
CA THR A 189 -7.87 4.63 -13.34
C THR A 189 -6.96 5.64 -12.62
N GLY A 190 -6.97 5.64 -11.29
CA GLY A 190 -6.09 6.49 -10.47
C GLY A 190 -4.61 6.15 -10.65
N LEU A 191 -4.27 4.86 -10.70
CA LEU A 191 -2.91 4.38 -10.97
C LEU A 191 -2.43 4.71 -12.39
N SER A 192 -3.34 4.94 -13.35
CA SER A 192 -3.00 5.21 -14.75
C SER A 192 -2.83 6.70 -15.07
N ARG A 193 -3.14 7.61 -14.12
CA ARG A 193 -3.16 9.07 -14.31
C ARG A 193 -2.12 9.82 -13.50
N THR A 194 -1.46 9.15 -12.56
CA THR A 194 -0.21 9.62 -11.96
C THR A 194 0.92 9.28 -12.87
#